data_AF-A0A6B0TX19-F1
#
_entry.id   AF-A0A6B0TX19-F1
#
_cell.length_a   1.000
_cell.length_b   1.000
_cell.length_c   1.000
_cell.angle_alpha   90.00
_cell.angle_beta   90.00
_cell.angle_gamma   90.00
#
_symmetry.space_group_name_H-M   'P 1'
#
loop_
_entity.id
_entity.type
_entity.pdbx_description
1 polymer ?
#
loop_
_entity_poly.entity_id
_entity_poly.type
_entity_poly.pdbx_seq_one_letter_code
_entity_poly.pdbx_strand_id
1 'polypeptide(L)' 'MICAAVLTAALPALASDGGTADTIWPDCYCTDREGERRELGTVMCMVVDGRSFLARCEMSLNNPMWRDMSEGCLAS' A
#
# COMPACT_ATOMS: atom_id res chain seq x y z
N MET A 1 -60.54 21.53 11.38
CA MET A 1 -59.89 20.31 11.89
C MET A 1 -59.56 19.48 10.66
N ILE A 2 -58.33 19.14 10.28
CA ILE A 2 -57.16 18.65 11.03
C ILE A 2 -55.89 19.02 10.23
N CYS A 3 -54.90 19.66 10.87
CA CYS A 3 -53.53 19.73 10.35
C CYS A 3 -52.88 18.36 10.56
N ALA A 4 -52.58 17.65 9.47
CA ALA A 4 -51.82 16.40 9.55
C ALA A 4 -50.35 16.73 9.82
N ALA A 5 -49.94 16.57 11.09
CA ALA A 5 -48.54 16.64 11.47
C ALA A 5 -47.81 15.39 10.96
N VAL A 6 -46.95 15.56 9.96
CA VAL A 6 -46.04 14.51 9.49
C VAL A 6 -44.94 14.35 10.54
N LEU A 7 -44.97 13.22 11.26
CA LEU A 7 -43.99 12.88 12.28
C LEU A 7 -42.80 12.16 11.62
N THR A 8 -41.73 12.88 11.33
CA THR A 8 -40.45 12.30 10.89
C THR A 8 -39.76 11.64 12.09
N ALA A 9 -39.82 10.31 12.17
CA ALA A 9 -39.05 9.54 13.14
C ALA A 9 -37.57 9.55 12.72
N ALA A 10 -36.73 10.23 13.50
CA ALA A 10 -35.27 10.18 13.34
C ALA A 10 -34.77 8.79 13.78
N LEU A 11 -34.44 7.93 12.81
CA LEU A 11 -33.72 6.70 13.09
C LEU A 11 -32.27 7.06 13.49
N PRO A 12 -31.74 6.55 14.61
CA PRO A 12 -30.34 6.70 14.92
C PRO A 12 -29.55 5.87 13.91
N ALA A 13 -28.78 6.53 13.06
CA ALA A 13 -27.77 5.89 12.24
C ALA A 13 -26.66 5.39 13.19
N LEU A 14 -26.66 4.10 13.50
CA LEU A 14 -25.49 3.43 14.07
C LEU A 14 -24.44 3.37 12.96
N ALA A 15 -23.66 4.43 12.83
CA ALA A 15 -22.44 4.41 12.04
C ALA A 15 -21.43 3.54 12.81
N SER A 16 -21.26 2.30 12.37
CA SER A 16 -20.08 1.53 12.74
C SER A 16 -18.87 2.22 12.13
N ASP A 17 -18.15 2.99 12.96
CA ASP A 17 -16.73 3.23 12.77
C ASP A 17 -16.06 1.86 12.54
N GLY A 18 -15.64 1.61 11.31
CA GLY A 18 -14.99 0.36 10.89
C GLY A 18 -13.58 0.20 11.45
N GLY A 19 -13.35 0.54 12.71
CA GLY A 19 -12.02 0.61 13.32
C GLY A 19 -12.02 0.28 14.81
N THR A 20 -12.43 -0.93 15.19
CA THR A 20 -12.21 -1.45 16.56
C THR A 20 -11.07 -2.46 16.59
N ALA A 21 -9.84 -1.97 16.36
CA ALA A 21 -8.59 -2.55 16.86
C ALA A 21 -7.45 -1.62 16.44
N ASP A 22 -6.59 -1.26 17.38
CA ASP A 22 -5.30 -0.62 17.13
C ASP A 22 -4.46 -1.58 16.27
N THR A 23 -4.70 -1.55 14.95
CA THR A 23 -4.16 -2.53 14.02
C THR A 23 -2.77 -2.06 13.65
N ILE A 24 -1.78 -2.66 14.32
CA ILE A 24 -0.37 -2.45 14.00
C ILE A 24 -0.08 -3.19 12.69
N TRP A 25 0.04 -2.45 11.59
CA TRP A 25 0.48 -2.99 10.33
C TRP A 25 1.97 -3.36 10.39
N PRO A 26 2.37 -4.51 9.82
CA PRO A 26 3.77 -4.88 9.77
C PRO A 26 4.54 -3.89 8.88
N ASP A 27 5.77 -3.65 9.27
CA ASP A 27 6.71 -2.83 8.51
C ASP A 27 7.11 -3.56 7.22
N CYS A 28 6.81 -2.95 6.06
CA CYS A 28 6.98 -3.54 4.75
C CYS A 28 8.30 -3.11 4.12
N TYR A 29 9.10 -4.08 3.65
CA TYR A 29 10.40 -3.85 3.02
C TYR A 29 10.65 -4.88 1.92
N CYS A 30 11.53 -4.55 0.97
CA CYS A 30 12.01 -5.51 -0.02
C CYS A 30 13.31 -6.16 0.45
N THR A 31 13.61 -7.34 -0.07
CA THR A 31 14.92 -7.98 0.10
C THR A 31 15.67 -7.99 -1.22
N ASP A 32 16.98 -7.77 -1.18
CA ASP A 32 17.83 -7.98 -2.35
C ASP A 32 18.27 -9.45 -2.49
N ARG A 33 19.18 -9.71 -3.43
CA ARG A 33 19.68 -11.06 -3.73
C ARG A 33 20.58 -11.61 -2.61
N GLU A 34 21.18 -10.74 -1.80
CA GLU A 34 21.94 -11.08 -0.60
C GLU A 34 21.01 -11.32 0.61
N GLY A 35 19.72 -11.02 0.47
CA GLY A 35 18.72 -11.11 1.53
C GLY A 35 18.71 -9.89 2.45
N GLU A 36 19.44 -8.82 2.11
CA GLU A 36 19.46 -7.61 2.93
C GLU A 36 18.14 -6.85 2.80
N ARG A 37 17.72 -6.26 3.92
CA ARG A 37 16.53 -5.42 3.97
C ARG A 37 16.77 -4.10 3.21
N ARG A 38 15.80 -3.74 2.37
CA ARG A 38 15.75 -2.50 1.60
C ARG A 38 14.43 -1.79 1.85
N GLU A 39 14.51 -0.55 2.31
CA GLU A 39 13.33 0.26 2.64
C GLU A 39 12.51 0.60 1.41
N LEU A 40 11.21 0.87 1.61
CA LEU A 40 10.35 1.39 0.55
C LEU A 40 10.96 2.67 -0.05
N GLY A 41 10.87 2.80 -1.37
CA GLY A 41 11.49 3.89 -2.13
C GLY A 41 12.96 3.66 -2.48
N THR A 42 13.63 2.65 -1.93
CA THR A 42 15.00 2.28 -2.33
C THR A 42 15.04 2.02 -3.82
N VAL A 43 15.99 2.64 -4.52
CA VAL A 43 16.27 2.40 -5.94
C VAL A 43 17.61 1.70 -6.06
N MET A 44 17.65 0.59 -6.80
CA MET A 44 18.89 -0.16 -7.05
C MET A 44 18.91 -0.80 -8.43
N CYS A 45 20.11 -1.11 -8.89
CA CYS A 45 20.31 -1.94 -10.07
C CYS A 45 20.08 -3.40 -9.72
N MET A 46 19.16 -4.07 -10.41
CA MET A 46 18.91 -5.50 -10.24
C MET A 46 19.25 -6.26 -11.52
N VAL A 47 19.73 -7.50 -11.35
CA VAL A 47 19.96 -8.44 -12.44
C VAL A 47 19.18 -9.71 -12.15
N VAL A 48 18.15 -9.97 -12.95
CA VAL A 48 17.26 -11.13 -12.83
C VAL A 48 17.14 -11.79 -14.20
N ASP A 49 17.36 -13.10 -14.29
CA ASP A 49 17.35 -13.86 -15.55
C ASP A 49 18.20 -13.22 -16.68
N GLY A 50 19.36 -12.66 -16.31
CA GLY A 50 20.30 -12.03 -17.25
C GLY A 50 19.88 -10.64 -17.76
N ARG A 51 18.73 -10.11 -17.34
CA ARG A 51 18.30 -8.74 -17.63
C ARG A 51 18.69 -7.80 -16.50
N SER A 52 19.32 -6.69 -16.84
CA SER A 52 19.59 -5.59 -15.90
C SER A 52 18.56 -4.48 -16.06
N PHE A 53 18.06 -3.99 -14.93
CA PHE A 53 17.08 -2.89 -14.90
C PHE A 53 17.20 -2.11 -13.60
N LEU A 54 16.79 -0.85 -13.65
CA LEU A 54 16.66 -0.02 -12.46
C LEU A 54 15.36 -0.41 -11.75
N ALA A 55 15.45 -0.90 -10.53
CA ALA A 55 14.31 -1.32 -9.74
C ALA A 55 14.09 -0.40 -8.56
N ARG A 56 12.83 -0.15 -8.20
CA ARG A 56 12.44 0.52 -6.96
C ARG A 56 11.62 -0.39 -6.06
N CYS A 57 11.92 -0.41 -4.77
CA CYS A 57 11.09 -1.08 -3.80
C CYS A 57 9.80 -0.29 -3.58
N GLU A 58 8.66 -0.85 -3.99
CA GLU A 58 7.34 -0.24 -3.87
C GLU A 58 6.33 -1.24 -3.29
N MET A 59 5.15 -0.76 -2.91
CA MET A 59 4.02 -1.63 -2.55
C MET A 59 3.19 -1.97 -3.80
N SER A 60 2.83 -3.24 -3.96
CA SER A 60 1.76 -3.68 -4.85
C SER A 60 0.67 -4.32 -4.01
N LEU A 61 -0.47 -3.64 -3.93
CA LEU A 61 -1.55 -3.96 -3.00
C LEU A 61 -1.01 -4.04 -1.57
N ASN A 62 -0.92 -5.24 -1.01
CA ASN A 62 -0.51 -5.54 0.35
C ASN A 62 0.89 -6.16 0.46
N ASN A 63 1.67 -6.22 -0.63
CA ASN A 63 2.98 -6.86 -0.64
C ASN A 63 4.09 -5.91 -1.15
N PRO A 64 5.24 -5.78 -0.45
CA PRO A 64 6.42 -5.15 -1.03
C PRO A 64 6.91 -5.89 -2.28
N MET A 65 7.35 -5.14 -3.28
CA MET A 65 7.79 -5.67 -4.56
C MET A 65 8.82 -4.76 -5.24
N TRP A 66 9.68 -5.34 -6.08
CA TRP A 66 10.64 -4.61 -6.91
C TRP A 66 10.04 -4.18 -8.25
N ARG A 67 9.81 -2.88 -8.44
CA ARG A 67 9.23 -2.32 -9.67
C ARG A 67 10.32 -1.92 -10.64
N ASP A 68 10.30 -2.52 -11.82
CA ASP A 68 11.12 -2.09 -12.96
C ASP A 68 10.73 -0.66 -13.36
N MET A 69 11.70 0.24 -13.34
CA MET A 69 11.55 1.65 -13.70
C MET A 69 12.06 1.98 -15.10
N SER A 70 13.06 1.24 -15.60
CA SER A 70 13.72 1.50 -16.88
C SER A 70 14.70 0.39 -17.25
N GLU A 71 14.92 0.20 -18.56
CA GLU A 71 15.94 -0.73 -19.06
C GLU A 71 17.35 -0.30 -18.68
N GLY A 72 18.15 -1.27 -18.22
CA GLY A 72 19.53 -1.05 -17.85
C GLY A 72 19.72 -0.31 -16.52
N CYS A 73 20.96 -0.32 -16.06
CA CYS A 73 21.36 0.43 -14.88
C CYS A 73 22.15 1.63 -15.36
N LEU A 74 21.62 2.83 -15.17
CA LEU A 74 22.37 4.05 -15.43
C LEU A 74 23.50 4.13 -14.41
N ALA A 75 24.73 3.88 -14.86
CA ALA A 75 25.92 4.20 -14.07
C ALA A 75 25.96 5.72 -13.90
N SER A 76 25.90 6.20 -12.65
CA SER A 76 26.24 7.59 -12.30
C SER A 76 27.70 7.70 -11.93
#